data_AF-A0A1B7LMS7-F1
#
_entry.id   AF-A0A1B7LMS7-F1
#
_cell.length_a   1.000
_cell.length_b   1.000
_cell.length_c   1.000
_cell.angle_alpha   90.00
_cell.angle_beta   90.00
_cell.angle_gamma   90.00
#
_symmetry.space_group_name_H-M   'P 1'
#
loop_
_entity.id
_entity.type
_entity.pdbx_description
1 polymer ?
#
loop_
_entity_poly.entity_id
_entity_poly.type
_entity_poly.pdbx_seq_one_letter_code
_entity_poly.pdbx_strand_id
1 'polypeptide(L)'
;MRFEEKLLYNKYFELYSNYKMYFCIDNEYFISVVKFKGDSFRKVIPVKTNIKINSHKLLECSKAIRRIFVSDNIKFGEIVCKNIINSGADIIFINAYNFNKN
;
A
#
# COMPACT_ATOMS: atom_id res chain seq x y z
N MET A 1 -21.63 8.19 0.15
CA MET A 1 -20.21 8.58 -0.04
C MET A 1 -20.21 10.05 -0.45
N ARG A 2 -19.67 10.93 0.41
CA ARG A 2 -19.73 12.39 0.24
C ARG A 2 -18.87 12.83 -0.96
N PHE A 3 -19.30 13.86 -1.67
CA PHE A 3 -18.67 14.34 -2.91
C PHE A 3 -17.16 14.65 -2.75
N GLU A 4 -16.77 15.15 -1.58
CA GLU A 4 -15.39 15.43 -1.21
C GLU A 4 -14.51 14.18 -1.07
N GLU A 5 -15.08 13.06 -0.59
CA GLU A 5 -14.36 11.77 -0.48
C GLU A 5 -13.98 11.23 -1.85
N LYS A 6 -14.85 11.46 -2.84
CA LYS A 6 -14.64 11.06 -4.23
C LYS A 6 -13.53 11.90 -4.90
N LEU A 7 -13.48 13.20 -4.59
CA LEU A 7 -12.45 14.11 -5.09
C LEU A 7 -11.07 13.78 -4.51
N LEU A 8 -11.01 13.50 -3.21
CA LEU A 8 -9.77 13.10 -2.53
C LEU A 8 -9.26 11.77 -3.09
N TYR A 9 -10.13 10.76 -3.21
CA TYR A 9 -9.77 9.46 -3.79
C TYR A 9 -9.25 9.59 -5.22
N ASN A 10 -9.92 10.38 -6.07
CA ASN A 10 -9.49 10.59 -7.46
C ASN A 10 -8.16 11.34 -7.54
N LYS A 11 -7.94 12.35 -6.69
CA LYS A 11 -6.65 13.05 -6.59
C LYS A 11 -5.53 12.12 -6.12
N TYR A 12 -5.78 11.28 -5.12
CA TYR A 12 -4.84 10.24 -4.68
C TYR A 12 -4.61 9.19 -5.77
N PHE A 13 -5.65 8.76 -6.49
CA PHE A 13 -5.56 7.80 -7.57
C PHE A 13 -4.75 8.34 -8.76
N GLU A 14 -4.93 9.61 -9.11
CA GLU A 14 -4.11 10.31 -10.11
C GLU A 14 -2.67 10.50 -9.64
N LEU A 15 -2.44 10.81 -8.35
CA LEU A 15 -1.12 10.80 -7.74
C LEU A 15 -0.48 9.40 -7.86
N TYR A 16 -1.13 8.33 -7.42
CA TYR A 16 -0.58 6.96 -7.50
C TYR A 16 -0.46 6.40 -8.92
N SER A 17 -1.27 6.86 -9.88
CA SER A 17 -1.22 6.42 -11.27
C SER A 17 -0.15 7.17 -12.09
N ASN A 18 0.11 8.44 -11.77
CA ASN A 18 1.13 9.26 -12.46
C ASN A 18 2.49 9.25 -11.75
N TYR A 19 2.56 8.91 -10.47
CA TYR A 19 3.79 8.92 -9.71
C TYR A 19 4.53 7.58 -9.86
N LYS A 20 5.71 7.65 -10.49
CA LYS A 20 6.84 6.73 -10.26
C LYS A 20 6.98 6.47 -8.75
N MET A 21 6.40 5.39 -8.24
CA MET A 21 6.72 4.68 -7.00
C MET A 21 7.59 5.48 -6.00
N TYR A 22 6.98 6.37 -5.22
CA TYR A 22 7.71 7.13 -4.21
C TYR A 22 7.83 6.27 -2.95
N PHE A 23 9.06 5.85 -2.68
CA PHE A 23 9.50 5.38 -1.38
C PHE A 23 9.53 6.58 -0.43
N CYS A 24 8.65 6.65 0.56
CA CYS A 24 8.89 7.53 1.69
C CYS A 24 9.85 6.77 2.62
N ILE A 25 11.11 7.22 2.65
CA ILE A 25 12.09 6.77 3.65
C ILE A 25 11.79 7.58 4.91
N ASP A 26 10.75 7.20 5.65
CA ASP A 26 10.73 7.49 7.08
C ASP A 26 11.30 6.27 7.78
N ASN A 27 12.63 6.26 7.79
CA ASN A 27 13.54 5.39 8.53
C ASN A 27 12.98 4.00 8.89
N GLU A 28 12.90 3.20 7.83
CA GLU A 28 12.84 1.75 7.78
C GLU A 28 11.47 1.10 7.56
N TYR A 29 10.34 1.78 7.34
CA TYR A 29 9.12 1.07 6.87
C TYR A 29 8.97 1.09 5.35
N PHE A 30 8.73 -0.07 4.73
CA PHE A 30 8.30 -0.14 3.32
C PHE A 30 6.81 0.21 3.23
N ILE A 31 6.49 1.20 2.40
CA ILE A 31 5.14 1.70 2.13
C ILE A 31 4.92 1.60 0.62
N SER A 32 3.75 1.11 0.20
CA SER A 32 3.41 1.00 -1.22
C SER A 32 1.90 0.90 -1.45
N VAL A 33 1.51 0.55 -2.66
CA VAL A 33 0.13 0.23 -3.04
C VAL A 33 0.06 -1.15 -3.68
N VAL A 34 -1.02 -1.88 -3.44
CA VAL A 34 -1.30 -3.19 -4.04
C VAL A 34 -2.59 -3.14 -4.82
N LYS A 35 -2.70 -3.97 -5.87
CA LYS A 35 -3.89 -4.02 -6.73
C LYS A 35 -5.06 -4.64 -5.97
N PHE A 36 -6.23 -4.06 -6.15
CA PHE A 36 -7.47 -4.49 -5.50
C PHE A 36 -8.47 -4.96 -6.56
N LYS A 37 -9.04 -6.15 -6.34
CA LYS A 37 -10.05 -6.79 -7.18
C LYS A 37 -11.37 -6.80 -6.43
N GLY A 38 -11.97 -5.63 -6.24
CA GLY A 38 -13.23 -5.53 -5.51
C GLY A 38 -14.07 -4.30 -5.77
N ASP A 39 -13.57 -3.33 -6.52
CA ASP A 39 -14.30 -2.10 -6.81
C ASP A 39 -13.90 -1.60 -8.21
N SER A 40 -14.89 -1.19 -9.00
CA SER A 40 -14.67 -0.61 -10.33
C SER A 40 -13.99 0.76 -10.27
N PHE A 41 -14.16 1.48 -9.17
CA PHE A 41 -13.54 2.77 -8.91
C PHE A 41 -12.19 2.64 -8.19
N ARG A 42 -12.05 1.66 -7.29
CA ARG A 42 -10.80 1.48 -6.52
C ARG A 42 -9.95 0.34 -7.08
N LYS A 43 -8.92 0.69 -7.88
CA LYS A 43 -8.02 -0.32 -8.48
C LYS A 43 -6.82 -0.69 -7.60
N VAL A 44 -6.51 0.12 -6.60
CA VAL A 44 -5.38 -0.09 -5.67
C VAL A 44 -5.74 0.32 -4.24
N ILE A 45 -5.07 -0.29 -3.27
CA ILE A 45 -5.13 0.07 -1.85
C ILE A 45 -3.72 0.28 -1.28
N PRO A 46 -3.53 1.19 -0.32
CA PRO A 46 -2.23 1.40 0.28
C PRO A 46 -1.87 0.34 1.33
N VAL A 47 -0.59 0.03 1.40
CA VAL A 47 -0.04 -0.98 2.30
C VAL A 47 1.25 -0.49 2.92
N LYS A 48 1.60 -1.04 4.07
CA LYS A 48 2.93 -0.88 4.65
C LYS A 48 3.43 -2.17 5.26
N THR A 49 4.72 -2.21 5.57
CA THR A 49 5.28 -3.25 6.44
C THR A 49 4.87 -3.02 7.89
N ASN A 50 4.62 -4.09 8.63
CA ASN A 50 4.31 -4.05 10.06
C ASN A 50 5.54 -3.74 10.93
N ILE A 51 6.73 -4.04 10.42
CA ILE A 51 8.02 -3.75 11.05
C ILE A 51 8.96 -3.09 10.06
N LYS A 52 10.07 -2.62 10.59
CA LYS A 52 11.14 -2.01 9.82
C LYS A 52 11.86 -3.04 8.93
N ILE A 53 12.28 -2.62 7.74
CA ILE A 53 12.97 -3.40 6.72
C ILE A 53 14.19 -2.65 6.21
N ASN A 54 15.26 -3.40 5.97
CA ASN A 54 16.51 -2.88 5.43
C ASN A 54 16.28 -2.20 4.06
N SER A 55 16.87 -1.01 3.88
CA SER A 55 16.74 -0.20 2.67
C SER A 55 17.12 -0.94 1.39
N HIS A 56 18.10 -1.86 1.44
CA HIS A 56 18.52 -2.67 0.29
C HIS A 56 17.44 -3.64 -0.21
N LYS A 57 16.48 -3.99 0.65
CA LYS A 57 15.39 -4.92 0.33
C LYS A 57 14.16 -4.24 -0.30
N LEU A 58 14.11 -2.90 -0.27
CA LEU A 58 12.95 -2.13 -0.72
C LEU A 58 12.62 -2.36 -2.20
N LEU A 59 13.64 -2.46 -3.06
CA LEU A 59 13.45 -2.72 -4.50
C LEU A 59 12.79 -4.09 -4.75
N GLU A 60 13.23 -5.12 -4.03
CA GLU A 60 12.69 -6.47 -4.15
C GLU A 60 11.27 -6.57 -3.59
N CYS A 61 10.97 -5.86 -2.49
CA CYS A 61 9.60 -5.71 -1.99
C CYS A 61 8.68 -5.11 -3.06
N SER A 62 9.11 -4.04 -3.75
CA SER A 62 8.32 -3.42 -4.82
C SER A 62 8.03 -4.39 -5.97
N LYS A 63 9.02 -5.19 -6.38
CA LYS A 63 8.83 -6.22 -7.43
C LYS A 63 7.83 -7.29 -6.98
N ALA A 64 7.90 -7.71 -5.72
CA ALA A 64 7.01 -8.71 -5.16
C ALA A 64 5.56 -8.19 -5.07
N ILE A 65 5.34 -7.00 -4.51
CA ILE A 65 4.01 -6.38 -4.35
C ILE A 65 3.29 -6.21 -5.69
N ARG A 66 4.00 -5.88 -6.77
CA ARG A 66 3.41 -5.66 -8.10
C ARG A 66 2.64 -6.87 -8.64
N ARG A 67 2.96 -8.07 -8.14
CA ARG A 67 2.35 -9.36 -8.50
C ARG A 67 1.17 -9.74 -7.59
N ILE A 68 0.98 -9.05 -6.47
CA ILE A 68 -0.06 -9.34 -5.49
C ILE A 68 -1.36 -8.64 -5.90
N PHE A 69 -2.46 -9.37 -5.77
CA PHE A 69 -3.82 -8.85 -5.92
C PHE A 69 -4.61 -9.19 -4.67
N VAL A 70 -5.31 -8.21 -4.13
CA VAL A 70 -6.13 -8.34 -2.93
C VAL A 70 -7.59 -8.40 -3.32
N SER A 71 -8.34 -9.33 -2.74
CA SER A 71 -9.78 -9.47 -2.93
C SER A 71 -10.58 -8.41 -2.17
N ASP A 72 -11.82 -8.25 -2.57
CA ASP A 72 -12.83 -7.31 -2.05
C ASP A 72 -13.04 -7.28 -0.52
N ASN A 73 -12.72 -8.36 0.19
CA ASN A 73 -13.06 -8.54 1.61
C ASN A 73 -11.94 -8.23 2.63
N ILE A 74 -10.85 -7.54 2.23
CA ILE A 74 -9.76 -7.23 3.16
C ILE A 74 -10.13 -6.13 4.17
N LYS A 75 -9.74 -6.31 5.44
CA LYS A 75 -9.97 -5.33 6.52
C LYS A 75 -8.71 -4.55 6.88
N PHE A 76 -8.89 -3.34 7.41
CA PHE A 76 -7.78 -2.52 7.90
C PHE A 76 -6.91 -3.29 8.91
N GLY A 77 -5.60 -3.21 8.75
CA GLY A 77 -4.62 -3.91 9.60
C GLY A 77 -4.42 -5.38 9.25
N GLU A 78 -5.21 -5.93 8.32
CA GLU A 78 -5.08 -7.32 7.89
C GLU A 78 -3.82 -7.52 7.04
N ILE A 79 -3.22 -8.71 7.17
CA ILE A 79 -2.01 -9.09 6.45
C ILE A 79 -2.36 -9.40 4.99
N VAL A 80 -1.80 -8.60 4.09
CA VAL A 80 -1.85 -8.79 2.64
C VAL A 80 -0.83 -9.83 2.19
N CYS A 81 0.37 -9.78 2.76
CA CYS A 81 1.46 -10.70 2.42
C CYS A 81 2.30 -10.97 3.65
N LYS A 82 2.36 -12.24 4.06
CA LYS A 82 3.16 -12.65 5.20
C LYS A 82 4.62 -12.83 4.79
N ASN A 83 5.55 -12.33 5.60
CA ASN A 83 6.99 -12.49 5.45
C ASN A 83 7.49 -12.15 4.04
N ILE A 84 7.24 -10.91 3.60
CA ILE A 84 7.59 -10.44 2.25
C ILE A 84 9.09 -10.68 2.01
N ILE A 85 9.41 -11.32 0.88
CA ILE A 85 10.78 -11.66 0.46
C ILE A 85 11.65 -12.31 1.55
N ASN A 86 11.02 -13.10 2.44
CA ASN A 86 11.68 -13.74 3.58
C ASN A 86 12.45 -12.74 4.48
N SER A 87 11.89 -11.55 4.66
CA SER A 87 12.50 -10.46 5.43
C SER A 87 12.19 -10.49 6.93
N GLY A 88 11.21 -11.28 7.35
CA GLY A 88 10.57 -11.22 8.67
C GLY A 88 9.45 -10.19 8.77
N ALA A 89 9.25 -9.34 7.75
CA ALA A 89 8.22 -8.31 7.74
C ALA A 89 6.96 -8.77 7.01
N ASP A 90 5.80 -8.44 7.54
CA ASP A 90 4.50 -8.64 6.90
C ASP A 90 4.04 -7.34 6.24
N ILE A 91 3.36 -7.46 5.12
CA ILE A 91 2.65 -6.35 4.46
C ILE A 91 1.24 -6.33 4.99
N ILE A 92 0.81 -5.19 5.53
CA ILE A 92 -0.51 -4.96 6.08
C ILE A 92 -1.25 -3.88 5.30
N PHE A 93 -2.57 -4.04 5.19
CA PHE A 93 -3.44 -3.00 4.62
C PHE A 93 -3.56 -1.84 5.61
N ILE A 94 -3.36 -0.62 5.11
CA ILE A 94 -3.55 0.61 5.87
C ILE A 94 -4.60 1.50 5.23
N ASN A 95 -5.27 2.32 6.02
CA ASN A 95 -6.23 3.28 5.51
C ASN A 95 -5.48 4.52 5.00
N ALA A 96 -5.83 4.99 3.79
CA ALA A 96 -5.25 6.20 3.19
C ALA A 96 -5.41 7.45 4.10
N TYR A 97 -6.45 7.49 4.95
CA TYR A 97 -6.71 8.60 5.85
C TYR A 97 -5.69 8.75 7.00
N ASN A 98 -4.90 7.70 7.30
CA ASN A 98 -3.97 7.66 8.44
C ASN A 98 -2.50 7.82 8.07
N PHE A 99 -2.16 8.17 6.81
CA PHE A 99 -0.76 8.38 6.41
C PHE A 99 -0.08 9.58 7.09
N ASN A 100 -0.86 10.58 7.52
CA ASN A 100 -0.35 11.81 8.12
C ASN A 100 -0.44 11.85 9.65
N LYS A 101 -0.70 10.70 10.29
CA LYS A 101 -0.71 10.60 11.76
C LYS A 101 0.29 9.54 12.20
N ASN A 102 1.35 10.04 12.83
CA ASN A 102 2.44 9.37 13.54
C ASN A 102 3.74 9.25 12.75
#